data_AF-A0A2T4UP48-F1
#
_entry.id   AF-A0A2T4UP48-F1
#
_cell.length_a   1.000
_cell.length_b   1.000
_cell.length_c   1.000
_cell.angle_alpha   90.00
_cell.angle_beta   90.00
_cell.angle_gamma   90.00
#
_symmetry.space_group_name_H-M   'P 1'
#
loop_
_entity.id
_entity.type
_entity.pdbx_description
1 polymer ?
#
loop_
_entity_poly.entity_id
_entity_poly.type
_entity_poly.pdbx_seq_one_letter_code
_entity_poly.pdbx_strand_id
1 'polypeptide(L)'
;MTPTDTGRATAAQLALILTTRRAESDEDAAATDAEILAHVRNTLTLPGEGTPGGFPVADDGTDYAAALIAFLSAPTAMFAR
;
A
#
# COMPACT_ATOMS: atom_id res chain seq x y z
N MET A 1 -8.75 16.02 9.94
CA MET A 1 -7.98 15.06 9.12
C MET A 1 -7.88 13.77 9.91
N THR A 2 -8.43 12.68 9.39
CA THR A 2 -8.24 11.34 9.94
C THR A 2 -6.80 10.92 9.65
N PRO A 3 -6.06 10.32 10.59
CA PRO A 3 -4.74 9.77 10.29
C PRO A 3 -4.87 8.73 9.18
N THR A 4 -4.18 8.92 8.06
CA THR A 4 -4.05 7.88 7.04
C THR A 4 -3.29 6.75 7.69
N ASP A 5 -3.91 5.59 7.85
CA ASP A 5 -3.20 4.40 8.28
C ASP A 5 -2.09 4.12 7.24
N THR A 6 -0.86 3.91 7.68
CA THR A 6 0.28 3.66 6.78
C THR A 6 0.81 2.25 6.92
N GLY A 7 0.15 1.41 7.72
CA GLY A 7 0.68 0.10 8.06
C GLY A 7 2.05 0.23 8.72
N ARG A 8 3.01 -0.53 8.21
CA ARG A 8 4.44 -0.46 8.60
C ARG A 8 5.30 0.31 7.60
N ALA A 9 4.72 0.89 6.56
CA ALA A 9 5.51 1.62 5.56
C ALA A 9 6.14 2.89 6.17
N THR A 10 7.42 3.07 5.88
CA THR A 10 8.16 4.30 6.17
C THR A 10 7.74 5.43 5.24
N ALA A 11 8.07 6.68 5.57
CA ALA A 11 7.80 7.83 4.69
C ALA A 11 8.42 7.67 3.29
N ALA A 12 9.62 7.08 3.20
CA ALA A 12 10.28 6.81 1.91
C ALA A 12 9.53 5.75 1.09
N GLN A 13 9.03 4.69 1.75
CA GLN A 13 8.21 3.66 1.11
C GLN A 13 6.87 4.22 0.63
N LEU A 14 6.22 5.07 1.43
CA LEU A 14 5.00 5.76 1.01
C LEU A 14 5.24 6.66 -0.20
N ALA A 15 6.32 7.44 -0.19
CA ALA A 15 6.70 8.27 -1.33
C ALA A 15 6.95 7.42 -2.59
N LEU A 16 7.62 6.27 -2.46
CA LEU A 16 7.81 5.34 -3.56
C LEU A 16 6.48 4.84 -4.12
N ILE A 17 5.55 4.39 -3.26
CA ILE A 17 4.22 3.93 -3.69
C ILE A 17 3.49 5.03 -4.46
N LEU A 18 3.44 6.24 -3.91
CA LEU A 18 2.76 7.37 -4.52
C LEU A 18 3.36 7.76 -5.87
N THR A 19 4.69 7.76 -5.98
CA THR A 19 5.40 8.15 -7.21
C THR A 19 5.19 7.12 -8.30
N THR A 20 5.31 5.82 -7.97
CA THR A 20 5.07 4.73 -8.92
C THR A 20 3.63 4.72 -9.41
N ARG A 21 2.65 4.81 -8.49
CA ARG A 21 1.22 4.80 -8.84
C ARG A 21 0.84 5.96 -9.77
N ARG A 22 1.35 7.16 -9.49
CA ARG A 22 1.16 8.34 -10.36
C ARG A 22 1.78 8.20 -11.74
N ALA A 23 2.87 7.45 -11.86
CA ALA A 23 3.53 7.22 -13.14
C ALA A 23 2.85 6.11 -13.97
N GLU A 24 2.24 5.13 -13.30
CA GLU A 24 1.63 3.95 -13.93
C GLU A 24 0.14 4.10 -14.22
N SER A 25 -0.57 5.01 -13.55
CA SER A 25 -2.02 5.16 -13.65
C SER A 25 -2.43 6.62 -13.87
N ASP A 26 -3.06 6.90 -15.02
CA ASP A 26 -3.65 8.22 -15.31
C ASP A 26 -4.74 8.60 -14.29
N GLU A 27 -5.41 7.61 -13.68
CA GLU A 27 -6.39 7.82 -12.61
C GLU A 27 -5.72 8.36 -11.34
N ASP A 28 -4.51 7.87 -11.03
CA ASP A 28 -3.75 8.29 -9.85
C ASP A 28 -2.97 9.60 -10.09
N ALA A 29 -2.73 9.99 -11.36
CA ALA A 29 -1.93 11.15 -11.72
C ALA A 29 -2.45 12.48 -11.13
N ALA A 30 -3.78 12.64 -11.04
CA ALA A 30 -4.43 13.81 -10.45
C ALA A 30 -4.99 13.56 -9.04
N ALA A 31 -4.89 12.33 -8.53
CA ALA A 31 -5.43 11.96 -7.23
C ALA A 31 -4.55 12.47 -6.07
N THR A 32 -5.21 12.74 -4.95
CA THR A 32 -4.54 13.04 -3.69
C THR A 32 -3.83 11.79 -3.15
N ASP A 33 -2.81 11.99 -2.31
CA ASP A 33 -2.08 10.87 -1.69
C ASP A 33 -3.02 9.91 -0.94
N ALA A 34 -4.05 10.44 -0.28
CA ALA A 34 -5.02 9.65 0.46
C ALA A 34 -5.89 8.78 -0.46
N GLU A 35 -6.29 9.29 -1.63
CA GLU A 35 -7.08 8.54 -2.62
C GLU A 35 -6.25 7.41 -3.22
N ILE A 36 -4.99 7.67 -3.58
CA ILE A 36 -4.08 6.64 -4.11
C ILE A 36 -3.87 5.53 -3.08
N LEU A 37 -3.57 5.88 -1.83
CA LEU A 37 -3.34 4.90 -0.76
C LEU A 37 -4.61 4.11 -0.41
N ALA A 38 -5.79 4.74 -0.47
CA ALA A 38 -7.07 4.06 -0.31
C ALA A 38 -7.33 3.08 -1.46
N HIS A 39 -7.09 3.49 -2.70
CA HIS A 39 -7.21 2.63 -3.87
C HIS A 39 -6.30 1.39 -3.76
N VAL A 40 -5.04 1.59 -3.35
CA VAL A 40 -4.10 0.48 -3.11
C VAL A 40 -4.65 -0.52 -2.10
N ARG A 41 -5.21 -0.07 -0.96
CA ARG A 41 -5.80 -0.98 0.02
C ARG A 41 -7.07 -1.69 -0.43
N ASN A 42 -7.88 -1.01 -1.25
CA ASN A 42 -9.10 -1.59 -1.76
C ASN A 42 -8.83 -2.65 -2.84
N THR A 43 -7.67 -2.58 -3.49
CA THR A 43 -7.34 -3.41 -4.65
C THR A 43 -6.32 -4.50 -4.32
N LEU A 44 -5.34 -4.22 -3.46
CA LEU A 44 -4.22 -5.11 -3.18
C LEU A 44 -4.33 -5.79 -1.82
N THR A 45 -3.79 -7.00 -1.76
CA THR A 45 -3.71 -7.83 -0.54
C THR A 45 -2.28 -8.30 -0.31
N LEU A 46 -1.99 -8.78 0.90
CA LEU A 46 -0.68 -9.35 1.21
C LEU A 46 -0.38 -10.59 0.35
N PRO A 47 0.90 -10.89 0.08
CA PRO A 47 1.27 -12.11 -0.64
C PRO A 47 0.67 -13.36 0.04
N GLY A 48 0.04 -14.23 -0.75
CA GLY A 48 -0.61 -15.46 -0.26
C GLY A 48 -2.00 -15.25 0.38
N GLU A 49 -2.38 -14.02 0.70
CA GLU A 49 -3.69 -13.65 1.29
C GLU A 49 -4.65 -13.19 0.18
N GLY A 50 -4.89 -14.03 -0.83
CA GLY A 50 -5.85 -13.72 -1.89
C GLY A 50 -7.29 -13.70 -1.35
N THR A 51 -7.96 -12.55 -1.38
CA THR A 51 -9.40 -12.44 -1.09
C THR A 51 -10.21 -12.25 -2.37
N PRO A 52 -11.50 -12.62 -2.42
CA PRO A 52 -12.32 -12.38 -3.60
C PRO A 52 -12.35 -10.88 -3.96
N GLY A 53 -11.73 -10.53 -5.10
CA GLY A 53 -11.63 -9.15 -5.58
C GLY A 53 -10.34 -8.40 -5.20
N GLY A 54 -9.50 -8.97 -4.33
CA GLY A 54 -8.19 -8.44 -4.00
C GLY A 54 -7.08 -9.13 -4.78
N PHE A 55 -6.14 -8.37 -5.33
CA PHE A 55 -4.97 -8.91 -6.02
C PHE A 55 -3.80 -9.02 -5.04
N PRO A 56 -3.23 -10.22 -4.81
CA PRO A 56 -2.07 -10.34 -3.95
C PRO A 56 -0.88 -9.62 -4.57
N VAL A 57 -0.14 -8.86 -3.75
CA VAL A 57 1.12 -8.27 -4.18
C VAL A 57 2.07 -9.39 -4.60
N ALA A 58 2.66 -9.27 -5.80
CA ALA A 58 3.75 -10.13 -6.21
C ALA A 58 5.01 -9.72 -5.44
N ASP A 59 5.47 -10.57 -4.53
CA ASP A 59 6.75 -10.38 -3.85
C ASP A 59 7.89 -10.78 -4.80
N ASP A 60 8.24 -9.87 -5.69
CA ASP A 60 9.28 -10.04 -6.72
C ASP A 60 10.66 -9.58 -6.23
N GLY A 61 10.79 -9.21 -4.95
CA GLY A 61 12.02 -8.71 -4.35
C GLY A 61 12.36 -7.25 -4.67
N THR A 62 11.47 -6.52 -5.36
CA THR A 62 11.68 -5.09 -5.63
C THR A 62 11.38 -4.22 -4.39
N ASP A 63 12.00 -3.04 -4.33
CA ASP A 63 11.69 -2.05 -3.28
C ASP A 63 10.23 -1.61 -3.31
N TYR A 64 9.59 -1.63 -4.48
CA TYR A 64 8.18 -1.31 -4.64
C TYR A 64 7.29 -2.40 -4.05
N ALA A 65 7.55 -3.68 -4.34
CA ALA A 65 6.84 -4.79 -3.71
C ALA A 65 7.02 -4.77 -2.18
N ALA A 66 8.24 -4.55 -1.70
CA ALA A 66 8.51 -4.41 -0.27
C ALA A 66 7.76 -3.22 0.37
N ALA A 67 7.65 -2.08 -0.33
CA ALA A 67 6.88 -0.93 0.13
C ALA A 67 5.38 -1.26 0.22
N LEU A 68 4.80 -1.89 -0.80
CA LEU A 68 3.40 -2.30 -0.82
C LEU A 68 3.10 -3.28 0.32
N ILE A 69 3.95 -4.29 0.53
CA ILE A 69 3.82 -5.26 1.63
C ILE A 69 3.87 -4.54 2.98
N ALA A 70 4.83 -3.63 3.18
CA ALA A 70 4.93 -2.86 4.42
C ALA A 70 3.68 -2.00 4.67
N PHE A 71 3.12 -1.39 3.62
CA PHE A 71 1.92 -0.54 3.70
C PHE A 71 0.63 -1.32 4.01
N LEU A 72 0.49 -2.51 3.42
CA LEU A 72 -0.65 -3.41 3.62
C LEU A 72 -0.55 -4.20 4.92
N SER A 73 0.65 -4.36 5.46
CA SER A 73 0.86 -5.01 6.76
C SER A 73 0.30 -4.14 7.87
N ALA A 74 -0.49 -4.75 8.76
CA ALA A 74 -0.99 -4.06 9.94
C ALA A 74 0.17 -3.36 10.68
N PRO A 75 -0.01 -2.09 11.10
CA PRO A 75 0.94 -1.46 12.00
C PRO A 75 1.06 -2.39 13.21
N THR A 76 2.26 -2.55 13.77
CA THR A 76 2.46 -3.44 14.92
C THR A 76 1.61 -2.95 16.09
N ALA A 77 0.35 -3.38 16.14
CA ALA A 77 -0.45 -3.37 17.34
C ALA A 77 0.21 -4.42 18.21
N MET A 78 1.15 -3.94 19.02
CA MET A 78 1.73 -4.64 20.14
C MET A 78 0.62 -5.47 20.78
N PHE A 79 0.77 -6.80 20.78
CA PHE A 79 -0.16 -7.75 21.36
C PHE A 79 -0.67 -7.22 22.71
N ALA A 80 -1.87 -6.65 22.72
CA ALA A 80 -2.61 -6.38 23.94
C ALA A 80 -3.34 -7.69 24.26
N ARG A 81 -2.70 -8.42 25.18
CA ARG A 81 -3.13 -9.64 25.84
C ARG A 81 -4.55 -9.57 26.39
#